data_AF-A0A8T6DNU1-F1
#
_entry.id   AF-A0A8T6DNU1-F1
#
_cell.length_a   1.000
_cell.length_b   1.000
_cell.length_c   1.000
_cell.angle_alpha   90.00
_cell.angle_beta   90.00
_cell.angle_gamma   90.00
#
_symmetry.space_group_name_H-M   'P 1'
#
loop_
_entity.id
_entity.type
_entity.pdbx_description
1 polymer ?
#
loop_
_entity_poly.entity_id
_entity_poly.type
_entity_poly.pdbx_seq_one_letter_code
_entity_poly.pdbx_strand_id
1 'polypeptide(L)'
;MSTVDDIRARLDIVDVVSGYVPDLKRTGKNYHARCPFHQERTPSFVVFPDTQNWRCFGGCATGGDMFSFVMRTENTDFTGAMRLLAAQAGVRIEERRQRNDDDPLYALNDSAQQFFKQSFIAERGAQARSYVEGRHIGEDATARFGIGYAPSTGSELLRSLGALGFNDDLLLRSGLVLRGDDGSPSRDMFRGRLMFPLRDVDGRIAGFAGRSLDGSDPKYINTPQTSVFDKGRMLYALDRAREAIGAEGEAVVVEGYMDVIAAHENGYRNVVASMGTALTETQVALLKARAQRIVLALDADAAGQE
;
A
#
# COMPACT_ATOMS: atom_id res chain seq x y z
N MET A 1 13.28 7.61 -15.94
CA MET A 1 14.56 7.12 -15.38
C MET A 1 14.32 6.80 -13.93
N SER A 2 14.88 5.72 -13.38
CA SER A 2 14.65 5.38 -11.97
C SER A 2 15.47 6.31 -11.06
N THR A 3 15.03 6.52 -9.82
CA THR A 3 15.80 7.26 -8.80
C THR A 3 17.20 6.68 -8.61
N VAL A 4 17.36 5.37 -8.75
CA VAL A 4 18.65 4.68 -8.69
C VAL A 4 19.55 5.09 -9.86
N ASP A 5 19.00 5.20 -11.07
CA ASP A 5 19.76 5.64 -12.23
C ASP A 5 20.19 7.11 -12.10
N ASP A 6 19.32 7.97 -11.55
CA ASP A 6 19.64 9.39 -11.31
C ASP A 6 20.75 9.56 -10.27
N ILE A 7 20.75 8.74 -9.21
CA ILE A 7 21.83 8.73 -8.21
C ILE A 7 23.14 8.27 -8.86
N ARG A 8 23.11 7.16 -9.63
CA ARG A 8 24.28 6.63 -10.32
C ARG A 8 24.85 7.59 -11.37
N ALA A 9 24.01 8.42 -11.98
CA ALA A 9 24.45 9.43 -12.93
C ALA A 9 25.11 10.66 -12.27
N ARG A 10 24.89 10.87 -10.96
CA ARG A 10 25.33 12.08 -10.24
C ARG A 10 26.44 11.85 -9.25
N LEU A 11 26.61 10.62 -8.76
CA LEU A 11 27.65 10.28 -7.79
C LEU A 11 28.71 9.36 -8.41
N ASP A 12 29.95 9.63 -8.08
CA ASP A 12 31.07 8.73 -8.33
C ASP A 12 31.38 7.91 -7.07
N ILE A 13 31.63 6.60 -7.24
CA ILE A 13 31.93 5.71 -6.12
C ILE A 13 33.18 6.14 -5.34
N VAL A 14 34.18 6.75 -5.99
CA VAL A 14 35.38 7.24 -5.33
C VAL A 14 35.03 8.36 -4.38
N ASP A 15 34.14 9.28 -4.77
CA ASP A 15 33.70 10.40 -3.94
C ASP A 15 32.91 9.91 -2.73
N VAL A 16 31.98 8.97 -2.95
CA VAL A 16 31.21 8.34 -1.87
C VAL A 16 32.15 7.66 -0.88
N VAL A 17 33.04 6.78 -1.34
CA VAL A 17 33.93 6.01 -0.45
C VAL A 17 34.95 6.92 0.25
N SER A 18 35.46 7.95 -0.42
CA SER A 18 36.41 8.91 0.18
C SER A 18 35.82 9.66 1.37
N GLY A 19 34.50 9.87 1.40
CA GLY A 19 33.79 10.44 2.55
C GLY A 19 33.86 9.56 3.81
N TYR A 20 34.05 8.25 3.65
CA TYR A 20 34.09 7.28 4.74
C TYR A 20 35.49 6.74 5.05
N VAL A 21 36.35 6.68 4.04
CA VAL A 21 37.68 6.07 4.12
C VAL A 21 38.74 7.14 3.84
N PRO A 22 39.20 7.90 4.86
CA PRO A 22 40.13 9.02 4.66
C PRO A 22 41.51 8.57 4.17
N ASP A 23 41.89 7.31 4.41
CA ASP A 23 43.16 6.73 3.96
C ASP A 23 43.12 6.23 2.49
N LEU A 24 42.04 6.47 1.76
CA LEU A 24 41.90 6.03 0.36
C LEU A 24 42.88 6.76 -0.57
N LYS A 25 43.81 6.01 -1.17
CA LYS A 25 44.88 6.57 -2.02
C LYS A 25 44.86 5.98 -3.42
N ARG A 26 45.02 6.85 -4.42
CA ARG A 26 45.13 6.42 -5.82
C ARG A 26 46.43 5.68 -6.08
N THR A 27 46.34 4.48 -6.64
CA THR A 27 47.47 3.67 -7.11
C THR A 27 47.16 3.16 -8.51
N GLY A 28 47.84 3.73 -9.52
CA GLY A 28 47.54 3.45 -10.92
C GLY A 28 46.13 3.93 -11.30
N LYS A 29 45.30 3.01 -11.81
CA LYS A 29 43.91 3.29 -12.20
C LYS A 29 42.91 3.17 -11.05
N ASN A 30 43.28 2.50 -9.97
CA ASN A 30 42.39 2.17 -8.85
C ASN A 30 42.75 2.96 -7.60
N TYR A 31 41.90 2.86 -6.58
CA TYR A 31 42.14 3.44 -5.27
C TYR A 31 42.24 2.34 -4.22
N HIS A 32 43.15 2.50 -3.27
CA HIS A 32 43.48 1.48 -2.28
C HIS A 32 43.42 2.05 -0.86
N ALA A 33 42.93 1.25 0.07
CA ALA A 33 42.92 1.55 1.50
C ALA A 33 42.98 0.26 2.33
N ARG A 34 43.16 0.42 3.65
CA ARG A 34 42.77 -0.64 4.59
C ARG A 34 41.25 -0.77 4.59
N CYS A 35 40.76 -2.01 4.68
CA CYS A 35 39.33 -2.25 4.67
C CYS A 35 38.65 -1.64 5.91
N PRO A 36 37.55 -0.88 5.73
CA PRO A 36 36.79 -0.35 6.86
C PRO A 36 35.97 -1.43 7.58
N PHE A 37 35.82 -2.63 6.99
CA PHE A 37 34.93 -3.67 7.48
C PHE A 37 35.62 -4.81 8.26
N HIS A 38 36.95 -4.85 8.26
CA HIS A 38 37.73 -5.77 9.09
C HIS A 38 39.09 -5.17 9.44
N GLN A 39 39.69 -5.63 10.54
CA GLN A 39 40.99 -5.14 10.97
C GLN A 39 42.13 -5.82 10.19
N GLU A 40 43.01 -5.01 9.61
CA GLU A 40 44.19 -5.48 8.90
C GLU A 40 45.35 -4.47 8.94
N ARG A 41 46.56 -4.96 8.63
CA ARG A 41 47.78 -4.13 8.55
C ARG A 41 48.10 -3.67 7.13
N THR A 42 47.77 -4.48 6.13
CA THR A 42 48.06 -4.22 4.71
C THR A 42 46.79 -3.79 3.98
N PRO A 43 46.83 -2.77 3.08
CA PRO A 43 45.68 -2.37 2.29
C PRO A 43 45.13 -3.51 1.43
N SER A 44 43.89 -3.96 1.69
CA SER A 44 43.22 -4.96 0.85
C SER A 44 41.95 -4.45 0.18
N PHE A 45 41.51 -3.25 0.51
CA PHE A 45 40.30 -2.64 -0.04
C PHE A 45 40.64 -1.82 -1.27
N VAL A 46 39.94 -2.11 -2.38
CA VAL A 46 40.19 -1.52 -3.69
C VAL A 46 38.88 -0.95 -4.26
N VAL A 47 38.92 0.28 -4.76
CA VAL A 47 37.82 0.92 -5.50
C VAL A 47 38.23 1.04 -6.97
N PHE A 48 37.31 0.66 -7.86
CA PHE A 48 37.47 0.63 -9.31
C PHE A 48 36.58 1.70 -9.94
N PRO A 49 37.13 2.88 -10.29
CA PRO A 49 36.34 3.98 -10.84
C PRO A 49 35.68 3.62 -12.18
N ASP A 50 36.41 2.92 -13.05
CA ASP A 50 35.94 2.52 -14.39
C ASP A 50 34.67 1.65 -14.35
N THR A 51 34.53 0.84 -13.30
CA THR A 51 33.41 -0.09 -13.13
C THR A 51 32.45 0.30 -12.00
N GLN A 52 32.66 1.47 -11.39
CA GLN A 52 31.86 2.03 -10.29
C GLN A 52 31.57 1.01 -9.16
N ASN A 53 32.59 0.22 -8.80
CA ASN A 53 32.47 -0.81 -7.76
C ASN A 53 33.71 -0.88 -6.86
N TRP A 54 33.59 -1.62 -5.76
CA TRP A 54 34.67 -1.84 -4.79
C TRP A 54 34.79 -3.33 -4.46
N ARG A 55 35.97 -3.73 -4.01
CA ARG A 55 36.21 -5.08 -3.46
C ARG A 55 37.28 -5.06 -2.40
N CYS A 56 37.06 -5.83 -1.34
CA CYS A 56 38.08 -6.22 -0.40
C CYS A 56 38.68 -7.58 -0.79
N PHE A 57 39.99 -7.63 -0.99
CA PHE A 57 40.76 -8.85 -1.26
C PHE A 57 41.37 -9.49 0.00
N GLY A 58 41.05 -8.95 1.18
CA GLY A 58 41.44 -9.47 2.48
C GLY A 58 40.38 -10.39 3.09
N GLY A 59 40.31 -10.41 4.43
CA GLY A 59 39.46 -11.34 5.18
C GLY A 59 37.96 -11.22 4.91
N CYS A 60 37.48 -10.06 4.47
CA CYS A 60 36.07 -9.87 4.13
C CYS A 60 35.66 -10.57 2.82
N ALA A 61 36.54 -10.63 1.82
CA ALA A 61 36.27 -11.15 0.47
C ALA A 61 35.00 -10.60 -0.23
N THR A 62 34.48 -9.47 0.22
CA THR A 62 33.23 -8.84 -0.26
C THR A 62 33.48 -7.73 -1.25
N GLY A 63 32.47 -7.39 -2.04
CA GLY A 63 32.47 -6.20 -2.89
C GLY A 63 31.05 -5.85 -3.34
N GLY A 64 30.93 -4.76 -4.09
CA GLY A 64 29.68 -4.32 -4.70
C GLY A 64 29.76 -2.88 -5.17
N ASP A 65 28.61 -2.24 -5.36
CA ASP A 65 28.51 -0.84 -5.78
C ASP A 65 28.48 0.14 -4.57
N MET A 66 28.30 1.43 -4.85
CA MET A 66 28.18 2.48 -3.83
C MET A 66 27.06 2.20 -2.81
N PHE A 67 25.94 1.58 -3.22
CA PHE A 67 24.83 1.27 -2.32
C PHE A 67 25.24 0.16 -1.36
N SER A 68 25.86 -0.92 -1.87
CA SER A 68 26.38 -2.00 -1.02
C SER A 68 27.45 -1.52 -0.02
N PHE A 69 28.25 -0.53 -0.42
CA PHE A 69 29.22 0.09 0.47
C PHE A 69 28.51 0.82 1.61
N VAL A 70 27.61 1.75 1.29
CA VAL A 70 26.87 2.55 2.29
C VAL A 70 26.01 1.67 3.19
N MET A 71 25.30 0.68 2.65
CA MET A 71 24.53 -0.29 3.44
C MET A 71 25.39 -0.93 4.53
N ARG A 72 26.63 -1.30 4.19
CA ARG A 72 27.51 -1.98 5.12
C ARG A 72 28.19 -1.03 6.11
N THR A 73 28.56 0.17 5.67
CA THR A 73 29.18 1.19 6.53
C THR A 73 28.19 1.76 7.55
N GLU A 74 26.95 2.01 7.12
CA GLU A 74 25.89 2.63 7.95
C GLU A 74 24.98 1.58 8.61
N ASN A 75 25.25 0.29 8.40
CA ASN A 75 24.42 -0.82 8.85
C ASN A 75 22.93 -0.61 8.54
N THR A 76 22.64 -0.30 7.28
CA THR A 76 21.31 0.04 6.80
C THR A 76 20.90 -0.83 5.61
N ASP A 77 19.60 -0.88 5.34
CA ASP A 77 19.06 -1.59 4.19
C ASP A 77 19.20 -0.76 2.89
N PHE A 78 18.80 -1.33 1.76
CA PHE A 78 18.89 -0.65 0.47
C PHE A 78 18.12 0.67 0.46
N THR A 79 17.00 0.75 1.18
CA THR A 79 16.18 1.98 1.24
C THR A 79 16.91 3.08 2.01
N GLY A 80 17.52 2.75 3.14
CA GLY A 80 18.33 3.68 3.92
C GLY A 80 19.56 4.15 3.14
N ALA A 81 20.28 3.23 2.49
CA ALA A 81 21.43 3.58 1.65
C ALA A 81 21.02 4.48 0.46
N MET A 82 19.89 4.18 -0.18
CA MET A 82 19.34 5.01 -1.26
C MET A 82 19.00 6.42 -0.78
N ARG A 83 18.45 6.58 0.44
CA ARG A 83 18.15 7.90 1.03
C ARG A 83 19.40 8.73 1.28
N LEU A 84 20.43 8.13 1.87
CA LEU A 84 21.70 8.80 2.13
C LEU A 84 22.36 9.26 0.83
N LEU A 85 22.43 8.37 -0.16
CA LEU A 85 23.03 8.68 -1.46
C LEU A 85 22.19 9.68 -2.26
N ALA A 86 20.87 9.64 -2.20
CA ALA A 86 20.04 10.64 -2.87
C ALA A 86 20.19 12.04 -2.27
N ALA A 87 20.29 12.14 -0.94
CA ALA A 87 20.57 13.40 -0.26
C ALA A 87 21.93 13.96 -0.70
N GLN A 88 22.95 13.11 -0.79
CA GLN A 88 24.27 13.49 -1.30
C GLN A 88 24.24 13.91 -2.79
N ALA A 89 23.42 13.24 -3.60
CA ALA A 89 23.26 13.51 -5.04
C ALA A 89 22.35 14.71 -5.37
N GLY A 90 21.75 15.35 -4.36
CA GLY A 90 20.69 16.36 -4.56
C GLY A 90 19.49 15.81 -5.34
N VAL A 91 19.25 14.50 -5.29
CA VAL A 91 18.09 13.84 -5.90
C VAL A 91 16.98 13.84 -4.88
N ARG A 92 15.86 14.50 -5.19
CA ARG A 92 14.66 14.38 -4.37
C ARG A 92 14.11 12.97 -4.56
N ILE A 93 14.27 12.13 -3.54
CA ILE A 93 13.41 10.95 -3.40
C ILE A 93 12.03 11.51 -3.10
N GLU A 94 11.06 11.27 -3.98
CA GLU A 94 9.67 11.33 -3.54
C GLU A 94 9.58 10.30 -2.42
N GLU A 95 9.54 10.77 -1.17
CA GLU A 95 9.31 9.91 -0.04
C GLU A 95 8.09 9.08 -0.37
N ARG A 96 8.27 7.76 -0.51
CA ARG A 96 7.17 6.80 -0.40
C ARG A 96 6.42 7.28 0.83
N ARG A 97 5.23 7.88 0.61
CA ARG A 97 4.42 8.62 1.61
C ARG A 97 4.77 8.09 2.98
N GLN A 98 5.29 8.96 3.87
CA GLN A 98 5.46 8.65 5.29
C GLN A 98 4.38 7.65 5.66
N ARG A 99 4.81 6.43 6.00
CA ARG A 99 3.90 5.39 6.44
C ARG A 99 3.11 6.04 7.56
N ASN A 100 1.85 6.37 7.30
CA ASN A 100 0.98 7.08 8.25
C ASN A 100 0.55 6.06 9.31
N ASP A 101 1.52 5.29 9.84
CA ASP A 101 1.28 4.15 10.72
C ASP A 101 0.62 4.60 12.02
N ASP A 102 0.79 5.88 12.37
CA ASP A 102 0.14 6.56 13.48
C ASP A 102 -1.05 7.45 13.07
N ASP A 103 -1.55 7.38 11.82
CA ASP A 103 -2.75 8.14 11.45
C ASP A 103 -3.95 7.63 12.25
N PRO A 104 -4.58 8.46 13.10
CA PRO A 104 -5.68 8.05 13.95
C PRO A 104 -6.92 7.58 13.16
N LEU A 105 -6.99 7.86 11.85
CA LEU A 105 -8.03 7.33 10.98
C LEU A 105 -8.01 5.80 10.87
N TYR A 106 -6.85 5.13 11.01
CA TYR A 106 -6.82 3.67 11.01
C TYR A 106 -7.56 3.09 12.23
N ALA A 107 -7.32 3.64 13.42
CA ALA A 107 -8.01 3.22 14.64
C ALA A 107 -9.53 3.51 14.61
N LEU A 108 -9.90 4.65 14.03
CA LEU A 108 -11.31 4.99 13.80
C LEU A 108 -11.96 4.01 12.82
N ASN A 109 -11.31 3.70 11.71
CA ASN A 109 -11.80 2.76 10.71
C ASN A 109 -11.93 1.34 11.26
N ASP A 110 -10.99 0.89 12.11
CA ASP A 110 -11.11 -0.41 12.78
C ASP A 110 -12.32 -0.45 13.73
N SER A 111 -12.59 0.65 14.44
CA SER A 111 -13.78 0.78 15.28
C SER A 111 -15.07 0.77 14.44
N ALA A 112 -15.08 1.47 13.30
CA ALA A 112 -16.19 1.45 12.36
C ALA A 112 -16.42 0.06 11.76
N GLN A 113 -15.35 -0.68 11.44
CA GLN A 113 -15.44 -2.06 10.96
C GLN A 113 -16.11 -2.97 11.98
N GLN A 114 -15.76 -2.85 13.27
CA GLN A 114 -16.40 -3.61 14.33
C GLN A 114 -17.90 -3.29 14.42
N PHE A 115 -18.25 -2.00 14.38
CA PHE A 115 -19.64 -1.55 14.35
C PHE A 115 -20.41 -2.15 13.16
N PHE A 116 -19.84 -2.13 11.94
CA PHE A 116 -20.50 -2.67 10.76
C PHE A 116 -20.66 -4.20 10.81
N LYS A 117 -19.68 -4.93 11.35
CA LYS A 117 -19.80 -6.40 11.55
C LYS A 117 -20.88 -6.74 12.57
N GLN A 118 -20.91 -6.03 13.70
CA GLN A 118 -21.95 -6.23 14.71
C GLN A 118 -23.34 -5.92 14.15
N SER A 119 -23.45 -4.85 13.37
CA SER A 119 -24.68 -4.47 12.67
C SER A 119 -25.15 -5.53 11.67
N PHE A 120 -24.21 -6.17 10.97
CA PHE A 120 -24.50 -7.24 10.01
C PHE A 120 -25.02 -8.50 10.68
N ILE A 121 -24.58 -8.82 11.91
CA ILE A 121 -25.01 -10.02 12.65
C ILE A 121 -26.33 -9.77 13.40
N ALA A 122 -26.57 -8.54 13.86
CA ALA A 122 -27.78 -8.16 14.57
C ALA A 122 -29.04 -8.26 13.69
N GLU A 123 -30.23 -8.22 14.29
CA GLU A 123 -31.52 -8.31 13.57
C GLU A 123 -31.64 -7.27 12.45
N ARG A 124 -31.16 -6.04 12.70
CA ARG A 124 -31.13 -4.97 11.70
C ARG A 124 -30.36 -5.31 10.42
N GLY A 125 -29.46 -6.28 10.46
CA GLY A 125 -28.67 -6.76 9.32
C GLY A 125 -29.35 -7.85 8.49
N ALA A 126 -30.59 -8.26 8.79
CA ALA A 126 -31.27 -9.38 8.11
C ALA A 126 -31.29 -9.22 6.58
N GLN A 127 -31.65 -8.04 6.07
CA GLN A 127 -31.65 -7.76 4.62
C GLN A 127 -30.26 -7.92 3.99
N ALA A 128 -29.20 -7.48 4.70
CA ALA A 128 -27.83 -7.60 4.23
C ALA A 128 -27.38 -9.07 4.16
N ARG A 129 -27.74 -9.87 5.17
CA ARG A 129 -27.45 -11.32 5.19
C ARG A 129 -28.16 -12.05 4.06
N SER A 130 -29.47 -11.84 3.90
CA SER A 130 -30.24 -12.44 2.81
C SER A 130 -29.70 -12.05 1.43
N TYR A 131 -29.20 -10.82 1.28
CA TYR A 131 -28.57 -10.40 0.04
C TYR A 131 -27.25 -11.15 -0.24
N VAL A 132 -26.38 -11.30 0.77
CA VAL A 132 -25.09 -12.02 0.67
C VAL A 132 -25.33 -13.50 0.37
N GLU A 133 -26.29 -14.13 1.04
CA GLU A 133 -26.74 -15.50 0.78
C GLU A 133 -27.25 -15.68 -0.65
N GLY A 134 -28.12 -14.77 -1.11
CA GLY A 134 -28.61 -14.78 -2.51
C GLY A 134 -27.52 -14.55 -3.56
N ARG A 135 -26.34 -14.08 -3.14
CA ARG A 135 -25.14 -13.97 -3.98
C ARG A 135 -24.16 -15.13 -3.81
N HIS A 136 -24.53 -16.17 -3.06
CA HIS A 136 -23.70 -17.35 -2.80
C HIS A 136 -22.34 -17.01 -2.16
N ILE A 137 -22.28 -15.95 -1.37
CA ILE A 137 -21.09 -15.63 -0.57
C ILE A 137 -21.23 -16.35 0.77
N GLY A 138 -20.32 -17.29 1.03
CA GLY A 138 -20.34 -18.06 2.27
C GLY A 138 -20.03 -17.23 3.52
N GLU A 139 -20.32 -17.80 4.69
CA GLU A 139 -19.97 -17.17 5.98
C GLU A 139 -18.46 -16.96 6.12
N ASP A 140 -17.65 -17.92 5.65
CA ASP A 140 -16.19 -17.81 5.65
C ASP A 140 -15.70 -16.64 4.78
N ALA A 141 -16.20 -16.48 3.55
CA ALA A 141 -15.89 -15.29 2.75
C ALA A 141 -16.38 -14.01 3.41
N THR A 142 -17.59 -14.01 3.96
CA THR A 142 -18.15 -12.86 4.68
C THR A 142 -17.22 -12.43 5.81
N ALA A 143 -16.75 -13.38 6.61
CA ALA A 143 -15.81 -13.14 7.71
C ALA A 143 -14.42 -12.71 7.20
N ARG A 144 -13.86 -13.42 6.22
CA ARG A 144 -12.55 -13.14 5.63
C ARG A 144 -12.52 -11.75 5.04
N PHE A 145 -13.45 -11.39 4.14
CA PHE A 145 -13.53 -10.08 3.50
C PHE A 145 -14.05 -8.98 4.43
N GLY A 146 -14.54 -9.34 5.62
CA GLY A 146 -15.02 -8.38 6.62
C GLY A 146 -16.29 -7.66 6.17
N ILE A 147 -17.17 -8.35 5.46
CA ILE A 147 -18.45 -7.79 5.03
C ILE A 147 -19.24 -7.36 6.27
N GLY A 148 -19.80 -6.16 6.20
CA GLY A 148 -20.58 -5.56 7.27
C GLY A 148 -21.87 -4.93 6.76
N TYR A 149 -22.59 -4.23 7.64
CA TYR A 149 -23.80 -3.52 7.30
C TYR A 149 -23.83 -2.15 7.96
N ALA A 150 -24.13 -1.12 7.16
CA ALA A 150 -24.44 0.21 7.65
C ALA A 150 -25.97 0.32 7.82
N PRO A 151 -26.48 0.49 9.05
CA PRO A 151 -27.91 0.68 9.30
C PRO A 151 -28.52 1.79 8.44
N SER A 152 -29.81 1.68 8.12
CA SER A 152 -30.54 2.70 7.36
C SER A 152 -30.79 3.98 8.15
N THR A 153 -30.83 3.86 9.47
CA THR A 153 -30.83 4.97 10.42
C THR A 153 -29.51 5.74 10.32
N GLY A 154 -29.58 7.07 10.41
CA GLY A 154 -28.52 7.94 9.90
C GLY A 154 -27.52 8.47 10.92
N SER A 155 -27.41 7.92 12.14
CA SER A 155 -26.52 8.50 13.16
C SER A 155 -25.95 7.50 14.17
N GLU A 156 -26.13 6.21 13.94
CA GLU A 156 -25.66 5.16 14.84
C GLU A 156 -24.14 5.03 14.83
N LEU A 157 -23.52 5.11 13.65
CA LEU A 157 -22.05 5.06 13.56
C LEU A 157 -21.46 6.29 14.23
N LEU A 158 -21.95 7.49 13.92
CA LEU A 158 -21.55 8.74 14.57
C LEU A 158 -21.63 8.62 16.10
N ARG A 159 -22.77 8.20 16.65
CA ARG A 159 -22.94 8.03 18.11
C ARG A 159 -21.98 6.96 18.66
N SER A 160 -21.81 5.85 17.96
CA SER A 160 -20.91 4.77 18.39
C SER A 160 -19.46 5.23 18.45
N LEU A 161 -18.98 5.96 17.43
CA LEU A 161 -17.61 6.47 17.39
C LEU A 161 -17.41 7.62 18.39
N GLY A 162 -18.38 8.52 18.55
CA GLY A 162 -18.33 9.57 19.57
C GLY A 162 -18.27 9.02 20.99
N ALA A 163 -19.02 7.94 21.29
CA ALA A 163 -18.98 7.25 22.58
C ALA A 163 -17.62 6.59 22.88
N LEU A 164 -16.84 6.27 21.84
CA LEU A 164 -15.46 5.77 21.97
C LEU A 164 -14.43 6.90 22.14
N GLY A 165 -14.86 8.16 22.15
CA GLY A 165 -14.01 9.32 22.38
C GLY A 165 -13.33 9.90 21.14
N PHE A 166 -13.71 9.48 19.93
CA PHE A 166 -13.24 10.13 18.71
C PHE A 166 -13.84 11.54 18.62
N ASN A 167 -12.98 12.55 18.43
CA ASN A 167 -13.42 13.94 18.35
C ASN A 167 -14.03 14.27 16.98
N ASP A 168 -14.76 15.39 16.94
CA ASP A 168 -15.51 15.86 15.77
C ASP A 168 -14.66 16.07 14.53
N ASP A 169 -13.44 16.60 14.67
CA ASP A 169 -12.52 16.80 13.54
C ASP A 169 -12.16 15.47 12.87
N LEU A 170 -11.80 14.47 13.67
CA LEU A 170 -11.42 13.16 13.17
C LEU A 170 -12.61 12.42 12.54
N LEU A 171 -13.79 12.52 13.15
CA LEU A 171 -15.03 11.96 12.60
C LEU A 171 -15.32 12.50 11.19
N LEU A 172 -15.18 13.81 10.99
CA LEU A 172 -15.41 14.45 9.71
C LEU A 172 -14.31 14.10 8.69
N ARG A 173 -13.04 14.08 9.12
CA ARG A 173 -11.90 13.72 8.26
C ARG A 173 -11.89 12.26 7.83
N SER A 174 -12.55 11.37 8.58
CA SER A 174 -12.70 9.96 8.19
C SER A 174 -13.52 9.77 6.92
N GLY A 175 -14.35 10.75 6.57
CA GLY A 175 -15.33 10.63 5.49
C GLY A 175 -16.48 9.68 5.81
N LEU A 176 -16.55 9.07 7.01
CA LEU A 176 -17.66 8.20 7.40
C LEU A 176 -18.84 8.99 7.98
N VAL A 177 -18.62 10.24 8.36
CA VAL A 177 -19.62 11.16 8.89
C VAL A 177 -19.69 12.42 8.04
N LEU A 178 -20.91 12.85 7.72
CA LEU A 178 -21.20 14.07 6.99
C LEU A 178 -21.27 15.27 7.93
N ARG A 179 -20.79 16.41 7.43
CA ARG A 179 -20.87 17.71 8.10
C ARG A 179 -22.30 18.28 8.02
N GLY A 180 -22.79 18.84 9.12
CA GLY A 180 -24.02 19.62 9.19
C GLY A 180 -23.81 21.10 8.84
N ASP A 181 -24.89 21.87 8.82
CA ASP A 181 -24.86 23.29 8.42
C ASP A 181 -24.07 24.17 9.40
N ASP A 182 -24.02 23.79 10.68
CA ASP A 182 -23.25 24.46 11.74
C ASP A 182 -21.77 24.03 11.78
N GLY A 183 -21.37 23.15 10.86
CA GLY A 183 -20.02 22.61 10.79
C GLY A 183 -19.76 21.39 11.69
N SER A 184 -20.71 20.98 12.52
CA SER A 184 -20.57 19.80 13.39
C SER A 184 -20.79 18.48 12.64
N PRO A 185 -20.35 17.33 13.19
CA PRO A 185 -20.71 16.02 12.66
C PRO A 185 -22.23 15.78 12.81
N SER A 186 -22.91 15.50 11.70
CA SER A 186 -24.38 15.45 11.67
C SER A 186 -24.95 14.05 11.50
N ARG A 187 -24.46 13.30 10.50
CA ARG A 187 -25.06 12.02 10.11
C ARG A 187 -24.08 11.10 9.41
N ASP A 188 -24.37 9.81 9.44
CA ASP A 188 -23.60 8.75 8.79
C ASP A 188 -23.62 8.92 7.27
N MET A 189 -22.46 8.76 6.63
CA MET A 189 -22.32 8.79 5.17
C MET A 189 -23.01 7.58 4.53
N PHE A 190 -22.76 6.38 5.07
CA PHE A 190 -23.33 5.14 4.58
C PHE A 190 -24.61 4.82 5.34
N ARG A 191 -25.70 4.56 4.61
CA ARG A 191 -26.99 4.21 5.19
C ARG A 191 -27.67 3.13 4.36
N GLY A 192 -28.13 2.06 5.02
CA GLY A 192 -28.83 0.95 4.38
C GLY A 192 -27.96 0.23 3.34
N ARG A 193 -26.66 0.12 3.62
CA ARG A 193 -25.67 -0.39 2.65
C ARG A 193 -24.93 -1.61 3.19
N LEU A 194 -24.69 -2.57 2.30
CA LEU A 194 -23.72 -3.64 2.53
C LEU A 194 -22.31 -3.03 2.46
N MET A 195 -21.51 -3.26 3.49
CA MET A 195 -20.23 -2.59 3.68
C MET A 195 -19.06 -3.53 3.37
N PHE A 196 -18.09 -3.01 2.62
CA PHE A 196 -16.84 -3.68 2.28
C PHE A 196 -15.66 -2.84 2.77
N PRO A 197 -14.79 -3.34 3.65
CA PRO A 197 -13.58 -2.61 4.02
C PRO A 197 -12.64 -2.48 2.83
N LEU A 198 -12.05 -1.30 2.68
CA LEU A 198 -11.01 -1.01 1.70
C LEU A 198 -9.69 -0.96 2.45
N ARG A 199 -8.80 -1.89 2.11
CA ARG A 199 -7.53 -2.10 2.82
C ARG A 199 -6.37 -1.56 2.02
N ASP A 200 -5.40 -0.99 2.73
CA ASP A 200 -4.11 -0.64 2.14
C ASP A 200 -3.29 -1.90 1.84
N VAL A 201 -2.09 -1.73 1.27
CA VAL A 201 -1.21 -2.85 0.92
C VAL A 201 -0.74 -3.67 2.13
N ASP A 202 -0.83 -3.11 3.34
CA ASP A 202 -0.43 -3.73 4.60
C ASP A 202 -1.63 -4.37 5.33
N GLY A 203 -2.84 -4.28 4.75
CA GLY A 203 -4.06 -4.90 5.26
C GLY A 203 -4.85 -4.04 6.24
N ARG A 204 -4.43 -2.79 6.49
CA ARG A 204 -5.15 -1.87 7.40
C ARG A 204 -6.33 -1.23 6.70
N ILE A 205 -7.39 -0.93 7.45
CA ILE A 205 -8.62 -0.39 6.88
C ILE A 205 -8.45 1.12 6.63
N ALA A 206 -8.33 1.49 5.36
CA ALA A 206 -8.22 2.88 4.92
C ALA A 206 -9.60 3.55 4.74
N GLY A 207 -10.63 2.76 4.45
CA GLY A 207 -11.99 3.26 4.28
C GLY A 207 -12.95 2.14 3.94
N PHE A 208 -14.10 2.48 3.35
CA PHE A 208 -15.16 1.53 3.04
C PHE A 208 -15.80 1.80 1.69
N ALA A 209 -16.33 0.73 1.09
CA ALA A 209 -17.31 0.81 0.02
C ALA A 209 -18.68 0.35 0.55
N GLY A 210 -19.74 1.01 0.12
CA GLY A 210 -21.12 0.72 0.51
C GLY A 210 -21.98 0.43 -0.70
N ARG A 211 -22.51 -0.79 -0.80
CA ARG A 211 -23.47 -1.19 -1.82
C ARG A 211 -24.89 -0.96 -1.35
N SER A 212 -25.68 -0.25 -2.13
CA SER A 212 -27.13 -0.10 -1.92
C SER A 212 -27.82 -1.47 -1.90
N LEU A 213 -28.70 -1.70 -0.91
CA LEU A 213 -29.53 -2.91 -0.80
C LEU A 213 -30.95 -2.72 -1.33
N ASP A 214 -31.42 -1.48 -1.41
CA ASP A 214 -32.76 -1.10 -1.89
C ASP A 214 -32.79 -0.72 -3.38
N GLY A 215 -31.65 -0.79 -4.06
CA GLY A 215 -31.54 -0.43 -5.48
C GLY A 215 -31.41 1.07 -5.74
N SER A 216 -31.27 1.88 -4.69
CA SER A 216 -30.98 3.31 -4.83
C SER A 216 -29.66 3.57 -5.55
N ASP A 217 -29.68 4.60 -6.40
CA ASP A 217 -28.48 5.11 -7.04
C ASP A 217 -27.71 6.10 -6.14
N PRO A 218 -26.37 6.10 -6.22
CA PRO A 218 -25.56 5.14 -6.97
C PRO A 218 -25.47 3.79 -6.24
N LYS A 219 -25.43 2.70 -7.02
CA LYS A 219 -25.35 1.31 -6.54
C LYS A 219 -24.18 1.09 -5.57
N TYR A 220 -23.02 1.70 -5.84
CA TYR A 220 -21.86 1.70 -4.97
C TYR A 220 -21.40 3.13 -4.68
N ILE A 221 -21.02 3.38 -3.43
CA ILE A 221 -20.29 4.58 -3.02
C ILE A 221 -19.05 4.15 -2.24
N ASN A 222 -17.99 4.94 -2.33
CA ASN A 222 -16.77 4.75 -1.54
C ASN A 222 -16.61 5.89 -0.55
N THR A 223 -15.84 5.66 0.50
CA THR A 223 -15.30 6.74 1.34
C THR A 223 -14.64 7.79 0.42
N PRO A 224 -14.84 9.10 0.67
CA PRO A 224 -14.15 10.16 -0.07
C PRO A 224 -12.63 10.06 0.15
N GLN A 225 -11.85 10.84 -0.62
CA GLN A 225 -10.42 10.94 -0.40
C GLN A 225 -10.12 11.35 1.05
N THR A 226 -9.21 10.62 1.72
CA THR A 226 -8.69 10.96 3.06
C THR A 226 -7.16 10.88 3.06
N SER A 227 -6.52 11.12 4.22
CA SER A 227 -5.07 10.91 4.37
C SER A 227 -4.66 9.44 4.26
N VAL A 228 -5.57 8.52 4.57
CA VAL A 228 -5.34 7.06 4.49
C VAL A 228 -6.01 6.41 3.27
N PHE A 229 -7.03 7.05 2.67
CA PHE A 229 -7.77 6.52 1.53
C PHE A 229 -7.55 7.34 0.24
N ASP A 230 -7.02 6.68 -0.79
CA ASP A 230 -6.82 7.21 -2.13
C ASP A 230 -7.28 6.21 -3.19
N LYS A 231 -8.46 6.46 -3.79
CA LYS A 231 -9.09 5.54 -4.75
C LYS A 231 -8.17 5.25 -5.93
N GLY A 232 -7.46 6.26 -6.44
CA GLY A 232 -6.58 6.15 -7.60
C GLY A 232 -5.28 5.41 -7.34
N ARG A 233 -5.00 5.03 -6.08
CA ARG A 233 -3.77 4.34 -5.68
C ARG A 233 -4.00 3.00 -4.98
N MET A 234 -5.25 2.60 -4.80
CA MET A 234 -5.59 1.32 -4.17
C MET A 234 -6.29 0.40 -5.14
N LEU A 235 -6.11 -0.89 -4.91
CA LEU A 235 -6.81 -1.97 -5.59
C LEU A 235 -7.47 -2.81 -4.52
N TYR A 236 -8.76 -3.10 -4.69
CA TYR A 236 -9.47 -3.92 -3.73
C TYR A 236 -8.87 -5.33 -3.66
N ALA A 237 -8.75 -5.85 -2.43
CA ALA A 237 -8.14 -7.13 -2.08
C ALA A 237 -6.66 -7.31 -2.44
N LEU A 238 -5.92 -6.24 -2.77
CA LEU A 238 -4.48 -6.35 -3.02
C LEU A 238 -3.71 -6.87 -1.79
N ASP A 239 -4.13 -6.50 -0.58
CA ASP A 239 -3.59 -7.03 0.67
C ASP A 239 -3.62 -8.56 0.74
N ARG A 240 -4.67 -9.16 0.17
CA ARG A 240 -4.92 -10.61 0.14
C ARG A 240 -4.27 -11.28 -1.06
N ALA A 241 -4.34 -10.62 -2.21
CA ALA A 241 -3.89 -11.17 -3.47
C ALA A 241 -2.36 -11.08 -3.64
N ARG A 242 -1.67 -10.18 -2.94
CA ARG A 242 -0.24 -9.89 -3.14
C ARG A 242 0.68 -11.12 -3.11
N GLU A 243 0.38 -12.10 -2.26
CA GLU A 243 1.19 -13.33 -2.16
C GLU A 243 0.95 -14.24 -3.37
N ALA A 244 -0.32 -14.48 -3.73
CA ALA A 244 -0.68 -15.27 -4.91
C ALA A 244 -0.18 -14.63 -6.20
N ILE A 245 -0.33 -13.30 -6.33
CA ILE A 245 0.18 -12.53 -7.46
C ILE A 245 1.70 -12.73 -7.62
N GLY A 246 2.46 -12.65 -6.52
CA GLY A 246 3.91 -12.85 -6.56
C GLY A 246 4.31 -14.29 -6.88
N ALA A 247 3.58 -15.27 -6.34
CA ALA A 247 3.85 -16.69 -6.57
C ALA A 247 3.54 -17.14 -8.02
N GLU A 248 2.46 -16.61 -8.59
CA GLU A 248 2.00 -16.94 -9.94
C GLU A 248 2.65 -16.04 -11.02
N GLY A 249 3.20 -14.89 -10.62
CA GLY A 249 3.73 -13.89 -11.54
C GLY A 249 2.64 -13.20 -12.37
N GLU A 250 1.38 -13.35 -11.99
CA GLU A 250 0.20 -12.86 -12.70
C GLU A 250 -0.78 -12.18 -11.75
N ALA A 251 -1.28 -11.00 -12.14
CA ALA A 251 -2.41 -10.35 -11.48
C ALA A 251 -3.62 -10.30 -12.42
N VAL A 252 -4.80 -10.63 -11.92
CA VAL A 252 -6.07 -10.49 -12.66
C VAL A 252 -6.83 -9.28 -12.10
N VAL A 253 -7.21 -8.36 -12.96
CA VAL A 253 -7.97 -7.15 -12.60
C VAL A 253 -9.40 -7.30 -13.10
N VAL A 254 -10.35 -7.23 -12.18
CA VAL A 254 -11.80 -7.18 -12.45
C VAL A 254 -12.36 -5.81 -12.04
N GLU A 255 -13.63 -5.54 -12.33
CA GLU A 255 -14.24 -4.23 -12.06
C GLU A 255 -14.67 -4.04 -10.61
N GLY A 256 -15.37 -5.03 -10.06
CA GLY A 256 -16.14 -4.91 -8.84
C GLY A 256 -15.62 -5.72 -7.66
N TYR A 257 -16.05 -5.29 -6.48
CA TYR A 257 -15.79 -5.99 -5.21
C TYR A 257 -16.33 -7.43 -5.21
N MET A 258 -17.51 -7.61 -5.80
CA MET A 258 -18.19 -8.90 -5.82
C MET A 258 -17.47 -9.91 -6.69
N ASP A 259 -16.89 -9.48 -7.81
CA ASP A 259 -16.18 -10.34 -8.74
C ASP A 259 -14.88 -10.84 -8.11
N VAL A 260 -14.19 -9.98 -7.35
CA VAL A 260 -13.04 -10.38 -6.53
C VAL A 260 -13.45 -11.42 -5.49
N ILE A 261 -14.52 -11.18 -4.73
CA ILE A 261 -14.97 -12.12 -3.69
C ILE A 261 -15.31 -13.47 -4.32
N ALA A 262 -16.09 -13.46 -5.41
CA ALA A 262 -16.47 -14.67 -6.13
C ALA A 262 -15.25 -15.43 -6.68
N ALA A 263 -14.28 -14.73 -7.26
CA ALA A 263 -13.06 -15.34 -7.77
C ALA A 263 -12.24 -16.01 -6.65
N HIS A 264 -12.07 -15.33 -5.51
CA HIS A 264 -11.35 -15.87 -4.36
C HIS A 264 -12.05 -17.09 -3.74
N GLU A 265 -13.39 -17.10 -3.70
CA GLU A 265 -14.18 -18.28 -3.28
C GLU A 265 -13.98 -19.48 -4.21
N ASN A 266 -13.71 -19.23 -5.49
CA ASN A 266 -13.44 -20.27 -6.48
C ASN A 266 -11.94 -20.59 -6.63
N GLY A 267 -11.10 -20.12 -5.69
CA GLY A 267 -9.68 -20.45 -5.63
C GLY A 267 -8.75 -19.54 -6.44
N TYR A 268 -9.29 -18.57 -7.18
CA TYR A 268 -8.49 -17.57 -7.89
C TYR A 268 -8.10 -16.44 -6.93
N ARG A 269 -6.94 -16.58 -6.29
CA ARG A 269 -6.48 -15.68 -5.22
C ARG A 269 -5.63 -14.51 -5.71
N ASN A 270 -5.22 -14.50 -6.97
CA ASN A 270 -4.45 -13.44 -7.60
C ASN A 270 -5.32 -12.32 -8.21
N VAL A 271 -6.60 -12.24 -7.84
CA VAL A 271 -7.60 -11.31 -8.39
C VAL A 271 -7.76 -10.07 -7.51
N VAL A 272 -7.80 -8.89 -8.14
CA VAL A 272 -8.01 -7.57 -7.52
C VAL A 272 -9.02 -6.74 -8.32
N ALA A 273 -9.56 -5.65 -7.75
CA ALA A 273 -10.47 -4.76 -8.49
C ALA A 273 -10.06 -3.28 -8.49
N SER A 274 -10.37 -2.60 -9.60
CA SER A 274 -10.16 -1.15 -9.80
C SER A 274 -11.23 -0.27 -9.14
N MET A 275 -12.26 -0.87 -8.51
CA MET A 275 -13.28 -0.19 -7.70
C MET A 275 -14.16 0.78 -8.50
N GLY A 276 -14.55 0.39 -9.72
CA GLY A 276 -15.44 1.18 -10.58
C GLY A 276 -14.81 2.49 -11.06
N THR A 277 -13.53 2.44 -11.44
CA THR A 277 -12.80 3.51 -12.16
C THR A 277 -11.87 2.86 -13.17
N ALA A 278 -11.52 3.62 -14.22
CA ALA A 278 -10.41 3.26 -15.10
C ALA A 278 -9.14 2.99 -14.27
N LEU A 279 -8.42 1.93 -14.67
CA LEU A 279 -7.18 1.53 -14.00
C LEU A 279 -6.13 2.63 -14.15
N THR A 280 -5.57 3.10 -13.04
CA THR A 280 -4.58 4.19 -13.05
C THR A 280 -3.17 3.67 -13.27
N GLU A 281 -2.27 4.52 -13.79
CA GLU A 281 -0.85 4.19 -13.89
C GLU A 281 -0.23 3.79 -12.55
N THR A 282 -0.69 4.39 -11.45
CA THR A 282 -0.21 4.06 -10.10
C THR A 282 -0.66 2.66 -9.67
N GLN A 283 -1.91 2.29 -9.95
CA GLN A 283 -2.41 0.94 -9.71
C GLN A 283 -1.67 -0.11 -10.56
N VAL A 284 -1.41 0.19 -11.84
CA VAL A 284 -0.60 -0.67 -12.72
C VAL A 284 0.82 -0.84 -12.17
N ALA A 285 1.46 0.24 -11.74
CA ALA A 285 2.81 0.19 -11.17
C ALA A 285 2.86 -0.68 -9.89
N LEU A 286 1.83 -0.62 -9.04
CA LEU A 286 1.71 -1.46 -7.85
C LEU A 286 1.65 -2.96 -8.20
N LEU A 287 0.95 -3.31 -9.27
CA LEU A 287 0.85 -4.69 -9.76
C LEU A 287 2.16 -5.14 -10.43
N LYS A 288 2.74 -4.32 -11.31
CA LYS A 288 4.01 -4.62 -12.00
C LYS A 288 5.19 -4.85 -11.06
N ALA A 289 5.14 -4.28 -9.85
CA ALA A 289 6.14 -4.55 -8.82
C ALA A 289 6.13 -6.00 -8.32
N ARG A 290 5.08 -6.79 -8.63
CA ARG A 290 4.86 -8.17 -8.15
C ARG A 290 4.52 -9.16 -9.25
N ALA A 291 3.96 -8.71 -10.36
CA ALA A 291 3.51 -9.54 -11.46
C ALA A 291 4.25 -9.18 -12.76
N GLN A 292 4.63 -10.21 -13.52
CA GLN A 292 5.15 -10.05 -14.88
C GLN A 292 4.01 -9.93 -15.90
N ARG A 293 2.85 -10.52 -15.59
CA ARG A 293 1.65 -10.50 -16.42
C ARG A 293 0.50 -9.84 -15.67
N ILE A 294 -0.25 -8.98 -16.36
CA ILE A 294 -1.49 -8.40 -15.86
C ILE A 294 -2.58 -8.79 -16.85
N VAL A 295 -3.63 -9.45 -16.36
CA VAL A 295 -4.81 -9.85 -17.13
C VAL A 295 -5.96 -8.93 -16.74
N LEU A 296 -6.62 -8.34 -17.73
CA LEU A 296 -7.85 -7.57 -17.51
C LEU A 296 -9.03 -8.49 -17.81
N ALA A 297 -9.88 -8.73 -16.81
CA ALA A 297 -11.09 -9.53 -16.89
C ALA A 297 -12.28 -8.62 -16.54
N LEU A 298 -12.54 -7.67 -17.43
CA LEU A 298 -13.60 -6.67 -17.30
C LEU A 298 -14.92 -7.20 -17.88
N ASP A 299 -16.03 -6.48 -17.65
CA ASP A 299 -17.33 -6.88 -18.16
C ASP A 299 -17.32 -6.91 -19.70
N ALA A 300 -17.98 -7.90 -20.29
CA ALA A 300 -18.03 -8.10 -21.73
C ALA A 300 -19.05 -7.15 -22.42
N ASP A 301 -19.06 -5.89 -22.01
CA ASP A 301 -19.89 -4.84 -22.58
C ASP A 301 -19.04 -3.72 -23.21
N ALA A 302 -19.71 -2.72 -23.79
CA ALA A 302 -19.00 -1.63 -24.46
C ALA A 302 -18.12 -0.81 -23.50
N ALA A 303 -18.49 -0.71 -22.22
CA ALA A 303 -17.74 0.04 -21.23
C ALA A 303 -16.51 -0.74 -20.75
N GLY A 304 -16.61 -2.07 -20.63
CA GLY A 304 -15.45 -2.91 -20.31
C GLY A 304 -14.48 -3.10 -21.47
N GLN A 305 -14.92 -2.89 -22.72
CA GLN A 305 -14.05 -2.93 -23.91
C GLN A 305 -13.24 -1.64 -24.14
N GLU A 306 -13.75 -0.49 -23.69
CA GLU A 306 -13.11 0.84 -23.82
C GLU A 306 -11.95 1.02 -22.83
#